data_AF-A0A6L7X1W8-F1
#
_entry.id   AF-A0A6L7X1W8-F1
#
_cell.length_a   1.000
_cell.length_b   1.000
_cell.length_c   1.000
_cell.angle_alpha   90.00
_cell.angle_beta   90.00
_cell.angle_gamma   90.00
#
_symmetry.space_group_name_H-M   'P 1'
#
loop_
_entity.id
_entity.type
_entity.pdbx_description
1 polymer ?
#
loop_
_entity_poly.entity_id
_entity_poly.type
_entity_poly.pdbx_seq_one_letter_code
_entity_poly.pdbx_strand_id
1 'polypeptide(L)' 'MTANSTYADLVFDQDVDDVDPLVAELIAQEHRRQRDKLILIPSESLTPAPVRAALGSPLTSIYA' A
#
# COMPACT_ATOMS: atom_id res chain seq x y z
N MET A 1 -24.45 -3.99 24.21
CA MET A 1 -24.44 -2.58 23.78
C MET A 1 -23.47 -2.49 22.62
N THR A 2 -23.96 -2.63 21.39
CA THR A 2 -23.15 -2.52 20.17
C THR A 2 -22.80 -1.05 19.97
N ALA A 3 -21.53 -0.69 20.12
CA ALA A 3 -21.04 0.63 19.74
C ALA A 3 -21.26 0.80 18.23
N ASN A 4 -21.92 1.90 17.85
CA ASN A 4 -22.18 2.19 16.44
C ASN A 4 -20.86 2.68 15.84
N SER A 5 -20.10 1.78 15.21
CA SER A 5 -18.82 2.11 14.56
C SER A 5 -19.06 3.13 13.46
N THR A 6 -18.31 4.23 13.47
CA THR A 6 -18.38 5.21 12.39
C THR A 6 -17.56 4.70 11.21
N TYR A 7 -17.91 5.12 9.99
CA TYR A 7 -17.14 4.75 8.79
C TYR A 7 -15.67 5.17 8.88
N ALA A 8 -15.41 6.30 9.56
CA ALA A 8 -14.06 6.78 9.84
C ALA A 8 -13.20 5.75 10.58
N ASP A 9 -13.79 5.04 11.54
CA ASP A 9 -13.11 4.03 12.36
C ASP A 9 -12.73 2.78 11.54
N LEU A 10 -13.36 2.57 10.38
CA LEU A 10 -13.10 1.44 9.48
C LEU A 10 -11.97 1.70 8.48
N VAL A 11 -11.55 2.96 8.29
CA VAL A 11 -10.67 3.33 7.16
C VAL A 11 -9.45 4.14 7.61
N PHE A 12 -9.60 5.00 8.61
CA PHE A 12 -8.46 5.77 9.12
C PHE A 12 -7.66 4.93 10.13
N ASP A 13 -6.34 4.94 9.98
CA ASP A 13 -5.38 4.20 10.83
C ASP A 13 -5.53 2.67 10.80
N GLN A 14 -6.09 2.13 9.71
CA GLN A 14 -6.18 0.70 9.45
C GLN A 14 -5.15 0.28 8.40
N ASP A 15 -4.65 -0.96 8.51
CA ASP A 15 -3.79 -1.55 7.49
C ASP A 15 -4.62 -1.99 6.26
N VAL A 16 -3.98 -2.03 5.09
CA VAL A 16 -4.65 -2.45 3.85
C VAL A 16 -5.18 -3.88 3.96
N ASP A 17 -4.53 -4.75 4.72
CA ASP A 17 -4.95 -6.14 4.91
C ASP A 17 -6.25 -6.26 5.72
N ASP A 18 -6.50 -5.30 6.64
CA ASP A 18 -7.73 -5.24 7.42
C ASP A 18 -8.91 -4.66 6.62
N VAL A 19 -8.62 -3.68 5.76
CA VAL A 19 -9.64 -2.96 4.96
C VAL A 19 -9.96 -3.70 3.65
N ASP A 20 -8.96 -4.22 2.96
CA ASP A 20 -9.07 -4.91 1.67
C ASP A 20 -8.04 -6.06 1.53
N PRO A 21 -8.38 -7.25 2.06
CA PRO A 21 -7.51 -8.44 2.00
C PRO A 21 -7.18 -8.89 0.57
N LEU A 22 -8.06 -8.62 -0.40
CA LEU A 22 -7.82 -8.99 -1.80
C LEU A 22 -6.68 -8.16 -2.38
N VAL A 23 -6.70 -6.85 -2.15
CA VAL A 23 -5.63 -5.95 -2.60
C VAL A 23 -4.32 -6.27 -1.89
N ALA A 24 -4.35 -6.57 -0.59
CA ALA A 24 -3.17 -6.98 0.16
C ALA A 24 -2.49 -8.23 -0.45
N GLU A 25 -3.28 -9.26 -0.80
CA GLU A 25 -2.75 -10.46 -1.46
C GLU A 25 -2.18 -10.15 -2.85
N LEU A 26 -2.82 -9.28 -3.63
CA LEU A 26 -2.30 -8.84 -4.93
C LEU A 26 -0.94 -8.11 -4.80
N ILE A 27 -0.80 -7.24 -3.79
CA ILE A 27 0.47 -6.56 -3.49
C ILE A 27 1.54 -7.61 -3.12
N ALA A 28 1.20 -8.59 -2.30
CA ALA A 28 2.12 -9.66 -1.91
C ALA A 28 2.54 -10.52 -3.11
N GLN A 29 1.61 -10.85 -4.02
CA GLN A 29 1.89 -11.55 -5.27
C GLN A 29 2.85 -10.77 -6.17
N GLU A 30 2.64 -9.46 -6.31
CA GLU A 30 3.50 -8.61 -7.11
C GLU A 30 4.90 -8.48 -6.51
N HIS A 31 5.00 -8.36 -5.18
CA HIS A 31 6.29 -8.43 -4.48
C HIS A 31 7.04 -9.73 -4.76
N ARG A 32 6.33 -10.88 -4.74
CA ARG A 32 6.93 -12.17 -5.09
C ARG A 32 7.37 -12.20 -6.56
N ARG A 33 6.54 -11.68 -7.48
CA ARG A 33 6.85 -11.60 -8.91
C ARG A 33 8.12 -10.79 -9.17
N GLN A 34 8.27 -9.61 -8.56
CA GLN A 34 9.43 -8.74 -8.75
C GLN A 34 10.70 -9.32 -8.15
N ARG A 35 10.60 -10.03 -7.03
CA ARG A 35 11.73 -10.70 -6.37
C ARG A 35 12.22 -11.93 -7.13
N ASP A 36 11.30 -12.73 -7.66
CA ASP A 36 11.61 -14.07 -8.17
C ASP A 36 11.89 -14.09 -9.69
N LYS A 37 11.71 -12.97 -10.39
CA LYS A 37 11.91 -12.87 -11.85
C LYS A 37 13.06 -11.92 -12.21
N LEU A 38 13.76 -12.25 -13.30
CA LEU A 38 14.63 -11.31 -13.99
C LEU A 38 13.79 -10.37 -14.86
N ILE A 39 13.74 -9.09 -14.52
CA ILE A 39 12.99 -8.06 -15.25
C ILE A 39 13.95 -7.29 -16.14
N LEU A 40 13.74 -7.37 -17.46
CA LEU A 40 14.61 -6.77 -18.47
C LEU A 40 13.95 -5.60 -19.22
N ILE A 41 12.88 -5.05 -18.67
CA ILE A 41 12.22 -3.87 -19.24
C ILE A 41 13.10 -2.65 -18.90
N PRO A 42 13.71 -1.99 -19.89
CA PRO A 42 14.78 -1.02 -19.64
C PRO A 42 14.32 0.26 -18.93
N SER A 43 13.02 0.53 -18.94
CA SER A 43 12.40 1.68 -18.25
C SER A 43 11.91 1.36 -16.83
N GLU A 44 11.94 0.09 -16.40
CA GLU A 44 11.52 -0.31 -15.06
C GLU A 44 12.69 -0.33 -14.07
N SER A 45 12.41 -0.04 -12.81
CA SER A 45 13.39 -0.06 -11.72
C SER A 45 12.72 -0.35 -10.38
N LEU A 46 13.49 -0.78 -9.39
CA LEU A 46 13.03 -1.02 -8.02
C LEU A 46 13.29 0.21 -7.16
N THR A 47 12.23 0.87 -6.71
CA THR A 47 12.32 2.08 -5.89
C THR A 47 12.81 1.77 -4.46
N PRO A 48 13.82 2.48 -3.94
CA PRO A 48 14.31 2.30 -2.57
C PRO A 48 13.21 2.45 -1.51
N ALA A 49 13.30 1.70 -0.42
CA ALA A 49 12.32 1.73 0.66
C ALA A 49 12.06 3.14 1.24
N PRO A 50 13.08 4.00 1.47
CA PRO A 50 12.82 5.35 1.99
C PRO A 50 11.97 6.23 1.07
N VAL A 51 12.11 6.06 -0.25
CA VAL A 51 11.33 6.81 -1.25
C VAL A 51 9.88 6.34 -1.22
N ARG A 52 9.64 5.03 -1.10
CA ARG A 52 8.28 4.47 -0.96
C ARG A 52 7.61 4.92 0.35
N ALA A 53 8.36 5.00 1.45
CA ALA A 53 7.86 5.51 2.73
C ALA A 53 7.45 6.99 2.63
N ALA A 54 8.28 7.82 1.97
CA ALA A 54 7.91 9.22 1.72
C ALA A 54 6.69 9.35 0.80
N LEU A 55 6.55 8.49 -0.21
CA LEU A 55 5.38 8.46 -1.10
C LEU A 55 4.08 8.11 -0.36
N GLY A 56 4.13 7.19 0.60
CA GLY A 56 3.00 6.80 1.45
C GLY A 56 2.72 7.76 2.62
N SER A 57 3.33 8.95 2.64
CA SER A 57 3.20 9.90 3.75
C SER A 57 1.97 10.82 3.61
N PRO A 58 1.59 11.56 4.67
CA PRO A 58 0.51 12.55 4.63
C PRO A 58 0.71 13.70 3.63
N LEU A 59 1.87 13.80 2.96
CA LEU A 59 2.12 14.79 1.92
C LEU A 59 1.07 14.73 0.78
N THR A 60 0.47 13.56 0.56
CA THR A 60 -0.61 13.35 -0.42
C THR A 60 -1.91 14.11 -0.08
N SER A 61 -2.04 14.61 1.15
CA SER A 61 -3.26 15.28 1.65
C SER A 61 -3.18 16.81 1.60
N ILE A 62 -2.10 17.39 1.06
CA ILE A 62 -1.87 18.83 1.04
C ILE A 62 -2.12 19.42 -0.36
N TYR A 63 -2.82 20.54 -0.42
CA TYR A 63 -2.90 21.41 -1.60
C TYR A 63 -1.87 22.54 -1.45
N ALA A 64 -1.05 22.76 -2.47
CA ALA A 64 0.06 23.73 -2.47
C ALA A 64 0.02 24.62 -3.71
#